data_AF-A0A0Q3ICP0-F1
#
_entry.id   AF-A0A0Q3ICP0-F1
#
_cell.length_a   1.000
_cell.length_b   1.000
_cell.length_c   1.000
_cell.angle_alpha   90.00
_cell.angle_beta   90.00
_cell.angle_gamma   90.00
#
_symmetry.space_group_name_H-M   'P 1'
#
loop_
_entity.id
_entity.type
_entity.pdbx_description
1 polymer ?
#
loop_
_entity_poly.entity_id
_entity_poly.type
_entity_poly.pdbx_seq_one_letter_code
_entity_poly.pdbx_strand_id
1 'polypeptide(L)'
;MWGILSAYWPHILAVISLVMAAVAAAHAVMTKDEVRGAIGWAGVIILSPIVGPLIYAIAGVNLIRRAAIRAQRPGHGAGTTGFHADGKEVAEHFGQRFLALKTLGDRVARHPLTTGNSIETLHTGDEAYAAMLAAIAAAERSIILESYIFDRDPIGLRIADALVAAHRRGVAVRVLIDAVGARYSVPSIAGHLREGGVAVDVFNGNIIVGLRLPYANLRTHRKIIVVDGTIAFMGGMNIRQGFTREFAGEAYAHDTHFRLTGPVVADLFAVAAEDWRFATGEALGGPAWAITPPATHRMPVLMRAVPSGPDAYLETNHKLLIGALSVARRSVRIMSPYFLPDQELISALVTAARRGVDIDIVVPSVNNLVLVDRAMTAQFDQMLKDYCRIWRSTGPFDHSKLFVIDGCWAYVGSSNLDPRSLRLNFEIDIEVLDHGFASEIERRIEAVMATATPVTLAGLRARPYVMRLMDRLIWLGSPYL
;
A
#
# COMPACT_ATOMS: atom_id res chain seq x y z
N MET A 1 56.78 -0.81 -13.95
CA MET A 1 55.38 -0.80 -13.45
C MET A 1 54.84 -2.21 -13.22
N TRP A 2 54.92 -3.13 -14.20
CA TRP A 2 54.46 -4.51 -14.04
C TRP A 2 55.14 -5.29 -12.90
N GLY A 3 56.46 -5.16 -12.74
CA GLY A 3 57.23 -5.83 -11.67
C GLY A 3 56.85 -5.40 -10.25
N ILE A 4 56.43 -4.14 -10.06
CA ILE A 4 55.98 -3.63 -8.75
C ILE A 4 54.58 -4.17 -8.46
N LEU A 5 53.69 -4.17 -9.45
CA LEU A 5 52.35 -4.74 -9.33
C LEU A 5 52.42 -6.23 -9.03
N SER A 6 53.27 -7.00 -9.74
CA SER A 6 53.42 -8.44 -9.47
C SER A 6 54.05 -8.75 -8.11
N ALA A 7 54.95 -7.89 -7.61
CA ALA A 7 55.60 -8.11 -6.32
C ALA A 7 54.70 -7.73 -5.13
N TYR A 8 53.87 -6.70 -5.27
CA TYR A 8 53.12 -6.12 -4.15
C TYR A 8 51.60 -6.24 -4.25
N TRP A 9 51.05 -6.92 -5.26
CA TRP A 9 49.60 -7.08 -5.39
C TRP A 9 48.88 -7.56 -4.12
N PRO A 10 49.42 -8.45 -3.25
CA PRO A 10 48.71 -8.87 -2.03
C PRO A 10 48.60 -7.73 -1.01
N HIS A 11 49.65 -6.92 -0.89
CA HIS A 11 49.71 -5.77 0.02
C HIS A 11 48.78 -4.66 -0.47
N ILE A 12 48.79 -4.41 -1.79
CA ILE A 12 47.89 -3.46 -2.45
C ILE A 12 46.44 -3.91 -2.24
N LEU A 13 46.12 -5.18 -2.47
CA LEU A 13 44.79 -5.73 -2.25
C LEU A 13 44.36 -5.64 -0.78
N ALA A 14 45.26 -5.94 0.16
CA ALA A 14 44.99 -5.83 1.60
C ALA A 14 44.65 -4.39 1.99
N VAL A 15 45.47 -3.41 1.57
CA VAL A 15 45.21 -1.98 1.85
C VAL A 15 43.89 -1.53 1.22
N ILE A 16 43.62 -1.89 -0.04
CA ILE A 16 42.35 -1.57 -0.71
C ILE A 16 41.17 -2.17 0.06
N SER A 17 41.26 -3.45 0.45
CA SER A 17 40.19 -4.12 1.21
C SER A 17 39.92 -3.46 2.55
N LEU A 18 40.97 -3.05 3.27
CA LEU A 18 40.84 -2.39 4.57
C LEU A 18 40.20 -1.01 4.43
N VAL A 19 40.63 -0.23 3.42
CA VAL A 19 40.05 1.09 3.13
C VAL A 19 38.59 0.96 2.72
N MET A 20 38.27 0.03 1.80
CA MET A 20 36.89 -0.23 1.39
C MET A 20 36.02 -0.64 2.58
N ALA A 21 36.51 -1.54 3.44
CA ALA A 21 35.80 -1.99 4.63
C ALA A 21 35.60 -0.86 5.65
N ALA A 22 36.63 -0.06 5.92
CA ALA A 22 36.54 1.07 6.84
C ALA A 22 35.51 2.12 6.35
N VAL A 23 35.56 2.48 5.07
CA VAL A 23 34.61 3.43 4.47
C VAL A 23 33.19 2.86 4.47
N ALA A 24 33.01 1.61 4.06
CA ALA A 24 31.69 0.98 4.03
C ALA A 24 31.09 0.80 5.44
N ALA A 25 31.90 0.39 6.43
CA ALA A 25 31.47 0.25 7.81
C ALA A 25 31.12 1.60 8.43
N ALA A 26 31.97 2.63 8.22
CA ALA A 26 31.66 3.99 8.65
C ALA A 26 30.36 4.49 8.00
N HIS A 27 30.17 4.27 6.69
CA HIS A 27 28.92 4.60 6.03
C HIS A 27 27.73 3.84 6.62
N ALA A 28 27.84 2.53 6.88
CA ALA A 28 26.79 1.72 7.51
C ALA A 28 26.39 2.24 8.89
N VAL A 29 27.37 2.54 9.74
CA VAL A 29 27.14 3.08 11.09
C VAL A 29 26.52 4.49 11.03
N MET A 30 26.94 5.33 10.09
CA MET A 30 26.47 6.72 10.00
C MET A 30 25.14 6.91 9.27
N THR A 31 24.65 5.89 8.53
CA THR A 31 23.45 6.04 7.68
C THR A 31 22.31 5.09 7.98
N LYS A 32 22.53 4.06 8.81
CA LYS A 32 21.47 3.14 9.21
C LYS A 32 20.79 3.66 10.48
N ASP A 33 19.49 3.91 10.36
CA ASP A 33 18.64 4.39 11.45
C ASP A 33 18.40 3.28 12.52
N GLU A 34 18.48 2.00 12.12
CA GLU A 34 18.30 0.85 13.02
C GLU A 34 19.65 0.22 13.43
N VAL A 35 19.91 0.16 14.74
CA VAL A 35 21.15 -0.40 15.32
C VAL A 35 21.41 -1.84 14.87
N ARG A 36 20.38 -2.69 14.84
CA ARG A 36 20.51 -4.10 14.41
C ARG A 36 20.96 -4.20 12.96
N GLY A 37 20.40 -3.37 12.09
CA GLY A 37 20.79 -3.29 10.68
C GLY A 37 22.23 -2.75 10.51
N ALA A 38 22.60 -1.73 11.28
CA ALA A 38 23.96 -1.18 11.30
C ALA A 38 24.99 -2.23 11.73
N ILE A 39 24.74 -2.95 12.82
CA ILE A 39 25.60 -4.03 13.33
C ILE A 39 25.69 -5.17 12.31
N GLY A 40 24.57 -5.57 11.71
CA GLY A 40 24.56 -6.64 10.69
C GLY A 40 25.44 -6.29 9.49
N TRP A 41 25.28 -5.09 8.94
CA TRP A 41 26.12 -4.63 7.82
C TRP A 41 27.57 -4.43 8.22
N ALA A 42 27.84 -3.81 9.37
CA ALA A 42 29.21 -3.65 9.87
C ALA A 42 29.88 -5.02 10.08
N GLY A 43 29.17 -6.00 10.64
CA GLY A 43 29.64 -7.37 10.82
C GLY A 43 30.00 -8.04 9.50
N VAL A 44 29.11 -8.00 8.50
CA VAL A 44 29.38 -8.55 7.15
C VAL A 44 30.60 -7.89 6.50
N ILE A 45 30.73 -6.57 6.65
CA ILE A 45 31.85 -5.80 6.11
C ILE A 45 33.17 -6.15 6.80
N ILE A 46 33.17 -6.27 8.12
CA ILE A 46 34.37 -6.59 8.92
C ILE A 46 34.82 -8.04 8.69
N LEU A 47 33.87 -8.98 8.65
CA LEU A 47 34.15 -10.41 8.45
C LEU A 47 34.55 -10.73 7.00
N SER A 48 34.15 -9.89 6.04
CA SER A 48 34.54 -10.02 4.62
C SER A 48 34.91 -8.66 4.03
N PRO A 49 36.15 -8.17 4.21
CA PRO A 49 36.59 -6.83 3.81
C PRO A 49 36.55 -6.52 2.31
N ILE A 50 36.36 -7.54 1.47
CA ILE A 50 36.23 -7.39 0.01
C ILE A 50 34.77 -7.59 -0.40
N VAL A 51 34.19 -8.75 -0.11
CA VAL A 51 32.85 -9.10 -0.56
C VAL A 51 31.78 -8.33 0.23
N GLY A 52 32.01 -8.09 1.52
CA GLY A 52 31.09 -7.36 2.40
C GLY A 52 30.80 -5.93 1.92
N PRO A 53 31.82 -5.08 1.65
CA PRO A 53 31.62 -3.77 1.04
C PRO A 53 30.89 -3.80 -0.30
N LEU A 54 31.16 -4.80 -1.16
CA LEU A 54 30.48 -4.94 -2.45
C LEU A 54 29.00 -5.27 -2.28
N ILE A 55 28.66 -6.25 -1.41
CA ILE A 55 27.28 -6.59 -1.08
C ILE A 55 26.59 -5.37 -0.43
N TYR A 56 27.26 -4.67 0.47
CA TYR A 56 26.74 -3.46 1.10
C TYR A 56 26.47 -2.35 0.08
N ALA A 57 27.35 -2.13 -0.89
CA ALA A 57 27.14 -1.14 -1.93
C ALA A 57 25.91 -1.45 -2.79
N ILE A 58 25.63 -2.73 -3.03
CA ILE A 58 24.49 -3.18 -3.84
C ILE A 58 23.18 -3.16 -3.05
N ALA A 59 23.19 -3.68 -1.82
CA ALA A 59 21.97 -3.97 -1.05
C ALA A 59 21.81 -3.14 0.24
N GLY A 60 22.90 -2.60 0.77
CA GLY A 60 22.92 -1.85 2.02
C GLY A 60 22.85 -0.33 1.85
N VAL A 61 23.34 0.23 0.74
CA VAL A 61 23.21 1.66 0.46
C VAL A 61 21.82 1.96 -0.11
N ASN A 62 21.00 2.71 0.64
CA ASN A 62 19.66 3.15 0.21
C ASN A 62 19.77 4.25 -0.87
N LEU A 63 20.27 3.91 -2.06
CA LEU A 63 20.38 4.81 -3.22
C LEU A 63 19.00 5.35 -3.66
N ILE A 64 17.96 4.55 -3.45
CA ILE A 64 16.56 4.83 -3.81
C ILE A 64 16.01 6.02 -3.04
N ARG A 65 16.22 6.08 -1.72
CA ARG A 65 15.71 7.15 -0.83
C ARG A 65 16.17 8.52 -1.33
N ARG A 66 17.43 8.64 -1.78
CA ARG A 66 18.00 9.93 -2.24
C ARG A 66 17.46 10.39 -3.60
N ALA A 67 17.12 9.48 -4.50
CA ALA A 67 16.59 9.81 -5.82
C ALA A 67 15.07 10.08 -5.78
N ALA A 68 14.32 9.28 -5.03
CA ALA A 68 12.87 9.50 -4.81
C ALA A 68 12.59 10.84 -4.12
N ILE A 69 13.39 11.20 -3.09
CA ILE A 69 13.34 12.51 -2.43
C ILE A 69 13.62 13.68 -3.41
N ARG A 70 14.44 13.48 -4.45
CA ARG A 70 14.75 14.53 -5.45
C ARG A 70 13.70 14.67 -6.54
N ALA A 71 12.90 13.64 -6.80
CA ALA A 71 11.96 13.60 -7.93
C ALA A 71 10.58 14.23 -7.60
N GLN A 72 10.21 14.36 -6.32
CA GLN A 72 8.92 14.91 -5.91
C GLN A 72 9.09 16.31 -5.31
N ARG A 73 8.77 17.34 -6.11
CA ARG A 73 8.47 18.68 -5.58
C ARG A 73 7.01 18.71 -5.13
N PRO A 74 6.68 19.40 -4.03
CA PRO A 74 5.32 19.44 -3.50
C PRO A 74 4.39 20.18 -4.46
N GLY A 75 3.56 19.43 -5.20
CA GLY A 75 2.31 19.95 -5.70
C GLY A 75 1.31 19.93 -4.55
N HIS A 76 1.13 21.06 -3.87
CA HIS A 76 -0.09 21.28 -3.08
C HIS A 76 -1.24 21.26 -4.07
N GLY A 77 -2.21 20.37 -3.89
CA GLY A 77 -3.39 20.30 -4.74
C GLY A 77 -4.07 21.66 -4.79
N ALA A 78 -3.97 22.36 -5.92
CA ALA A 78 -4.42 23.73 -6.09
C ALA A 78 -5.96 23.91 -6.04
N GLY A 79 -6.71 22.92 -5.54
CA GLY A 79 -8.17 22.87 -5.58
C GLY A 79 -8.86 22.49 -4.26
N THR A 80 -8.14 22.21 -3.17
CA THR A 80 -8.75 21.69 -1.92
C THR A 80 -8.79 22.69 -0.76
N THR A 81 -8.19 23.87 -0.91
CA THR A 81 -8.02 24.86 0.19
C THR A 81 -9.33 25.31 0.83
N GLY A 82 -10.42 25.39 0.06
CA GLY A 82 -11.75 25.75 0.56
C GLY A 82 -12.49 24.62 1.28
N PHE A 83 -11.93 23.42 1.34
CA PHE A 83 -12.57 22.23 1.91
C PHE A 83 -11.85 21.68 3.13
N HIS A 84 -10.78 22.32 3.62
CA HIS A 84 -10.05 21.85 4.79
C HIS A 84 -10.98 21.71 6.00
N ALA A 85 -10.92 20.57 6.68
CA ALA A 85 -11.72 20.32 7.87
C ALA A 85 -11.27 21.24 9.03
N ASP A 86 -12.22 21.94 9.67
CA ASP A 86 -11.94 22.73 10.86
C ASP A 86 -11.68 21.80 12.06
N GLY A 87 -10.60 22.08 12.79
CA GLY A 87 -10.27 21.35 14.01
C GLY A 87 -11.36 21.48 15.09
N LYS A 88 -12.09 22.60 15.14
CA LYS A 88 -13.21 22.77 16.08
C LYS A 88 -14.35 21.81 15.76
N GLU A 89 -14.75 21.74 14.50
CA GLU A 89 -15.79 20.82 14.04
C GLU A 89 -15.41 19.36 14.33
N VAL A 90 -14.15 18.99 14.08
CA VAL A 90 -13.65 17.63 14.41
C VAL A 90 -13.74 17.35 15.91
N ALA A 91 -13.36 18.31 16.75
CA ALA A 91 -13.42 18.15 18.20
C ALA A 91 -14.87 18.07 18.73
N GLU A 92 -15.80 18.82 18.12
CA GLU A 92 -17.21 18.83 18.49
C GLU A 92 -17.91 17.51 18.11
N HIS A 93 -17.67 17.02 16.90
CA HIS A 93 -18.37 15.83 16.38
C HIS A 93 -17.74 14.51 16.82
N PHE A 94 -16.40 14.44 16.90
CA PHE A 94 -15.68 13.19 17.16
C PHE A 94 -14.91 13.22 18.50
N GLY A 95 -14.68 14.40 19.07
CA GLY A 95 -13.98 14.59 20.34
C GLY A 95 -12.51 14.99 20.18
N GLN A 96 -11.94 15.55 21.26
CA GLN A 96 -10.57 16.07 21.31
C GLN A 96 -9.49 15.07 20.86
N ARG A 97 -9.73 13.78 21.04
CA ARG A 97 -8.80 12.72 20.63
C ARG A 97 -8.63 12.64 19.10
N PHE A 98 -9.70 12.85 18.33
CA PHE A 98 -9.63 12.84 16.87
C PHE A 98 -9.14 14.17 16.31
N LEU A 99 -9.27 15.28 17.05
CA LEU A 99 -8.51 16.50 16.74
C LEU A 99 -6.99 16.26 16.85
N ALA A 100 -6.54 15.53 17.87
CA ALA A 100 -5.13 15.16 17.98
C ALA A 100 -4.69 14.27 16.81
N LEU A 101 -5.51 13.29 16.41
CA LEU A 101 -5.22 12.44 15.24
C LEU A 101 -5.22 13.23 13.93
N LYS A 102 -6.19 14.13 13.72
CA LYS A 102 -6.20 15.07 12.60
C LYS A 102 -4.88 15.86 12.55
N THR A 103 -4.46 16.43 13.68
CA THR A 103 -3.22 17.21 13.80
C THR A 103 -1.99 16.40 13.44
N LEU A 104 -1.92 15.14 13.88
CA LEU A 104 -0.85 14.23 13.50
C LEU A 104 -0.86 14.00 11.99
N GLY A 105 -2.01 13.62 11.43
CA GLY A 105 -2.10 13.32 10.02
C GLY A 105 -1.83 14.53 9.12
N ASP A 106 -2.22 15.74 9.53
CA ASP A 106 -1.91 16.98 8.78
C ASP A 106 -0.39 17.25 8.72
N ARG A 107 0.41 16.61 9.60
CA ARG A 107 1.87 16.74 9.64
C ARG A 107 2.60 15.58 8.97
N VAL A 108 2.01 14.38 8.91
CA VAL A 108 2.67 13.18 8.37
C VAL A 108 2.13 12.79 7.00
N ALA A 109 0.87 13.10 6.70
CA ALA A 109 0.27 12.87 5.40
C ALA A 109 0.57 14.04 4.46
N ARG A 110 0.56 13.74 3.17
CA ARG A 110 0.76 14.74 2.12
C ARG A 110 -0.45 15.67 1.97
N HIS A 111 -1.65 15.12 2.12
CA HIS A 111 -2.89 15.82 1.84
C HIS A 111 -3.63 16.18 3.15
N PRO A 112 -4.25 17.37 3.22
CA PRO A 112 -5.03 17.78 4.39
C PRO A 112 -6.32 16.96 4.48
N LEU A 113 -6.87 16.83 5.69
CA LEU A 113 -8.22 16.30 5.86
C LEU A 113 -9.25 17.29 5.30
N THR A 114 -10.13 16.83 4.41
CA THR A 114 -11.13 17.66 3.72
C THR A 114 -12.56 17.24 4.01
N THR A 115 -13.47 18.21 3.96
CA THR A 115 -14.94 18.07 4.04
C THR A 115 -15.56 17.94 2.64
N GLY A 116 -16.87 17.69 2.56
CA GLY A 116 -17.60 17.74 1.28
C GLY A 116 -17.30 16.55 0.36
N ASN A 117 -16.83 15.44 0.94
CA ASN A 117 -16.60 14.22 0.20
C ASN A 117 -17.78 13.24 0.35
N SER A 118 -17.81 12.24 -0.52
CA SER A 118 -18.64 11.05 -0.34
C SER A 118 -17.84 9.79 -0.68
N ILE A 119 -18.18 8.70 -0.01
CA ILE A 119 -17.57 7.39 -0.21
C ILE A 119 -18.68 6.34 -0.24
N GLU A 120 -18.65 5.51 -1.27
CA GLU A 120 -19.53 4.37 -1.47
C GLU A 120 -18.69 3.09 -1.47
N THR A 121 -19.03 2.15 -0.60
CA THR A 121 -18.36 0.84 -0.53
C THR A 121 -18.87 -0.07 -1.64
N LEU A 122 -17.94 -0.68 -2.37
CA LEU A 122 -18.19 -1.69 -3.39
C LEU A 122 -17.69 -3.01 -2.84
N HIS A 123 -18.61 -3.90 -2.49
CA HIS A 123 -18.36 -5.06 -1.64
C HIS A 123 -17.80 -6.28 -2.38
N THR A 124 -17.97 -6.32 -3.69
CA THR A 124 -17.61 -7.44 -4.57
C THR A 124 -16.99 -6.91 -5.87
N GLY A 125 -16.29 -7.78 -6.62
CA GLY A 125 -15.78 -7.40 -7.94
C GLY A 125 -16.90 -7.10 -8.92
N ASP A 126 -18.02 -7.80 -8.84
CA ASP A 126 -19.16 -7.56 -9.73
C ASP A 126 -19.72 -6.14 -9.54
N GLU A 127 -19.89 -5.69 -8.30
CA GLU A 127 -20.27 -4.30 -7.99
C GLU A 127 -19.22 -3.30 -8.45
N ALA A 128 -17.94 -3.57 -8.12
CA ALA A 128 -16.87 -2.63 -8.39
C ALA A 128 -16.63 -2.42 -9.89
N TYR A 129 -16.52 -3.51 -10.65
CA TYR A 129 -16.28 -3.42 -12.08
C TYR A 129 -17.50 -2.88 -12.84
N ALA A 130 -18.73 -3.19 -12.41
CA ALA A 130 -19.92 -2.59 -13.00
C ALA A 130 -19.92 -1.06 -12.82
N ALA A 131 -19.60 -0.57 -11.62
CA ALA A 131 -19.53 0.86 -11.36
C ALA A 131 -18.39 1.54 -12.14
N MET A 132 -17.22 0.91 -12.25
CA MET A 132 -16.10 1.40 -13.08
C MET A 132 -16.49 1.47 -14.55
N LEU A 133 -17.09 0.41 -15.11
CA LEU A 133 -17.54 0.36 -16.50
C LEU A 133 -18.57 1.45 -16.81
N ALA A 134 -19.52 1.68 -15.90
CA ALA A 134 -20.51 2.74 -16.03
C ALA A 134 -19.84 4.13 -16.06
N ALA A 135 -18.86 4.38 -15.18
CA ALA A 135 -18.12 5.63 -15.18
C ALA A 135 -17.28 5.82 -16.45
N ILE A 136 -16.58 4.78 -16.93
CA ILE A 136 -15.81 4.82 -18.19
C ILE A 136 -16.74 5.07 -19.39
N ALA A 137 -17.93 4.48 -19.41
CA ALA A 137 -18.91 4.69 -20.46
C ALA A 137 -19.45 6.13 -20.47
N ALA A 138 -19.65 6.73 -19.29
CA ALA A 138 -20.13 8.09 -19.13
C ALA A 138 -19.04 9.17 -19.29
N ALA A 139 -17.75 8.79 -19.33
CA ALA A 139 -16.65 9.74 -19.38
C ALA A 139 -16.69 10.63 -20.64
N GLU A 140 -16.44 11.93 -20.43
CA GLU A 140 -16.49 12.96 -21.47
C GLU A 140 -15.13 13.62 -21.75
N ARG A 141 -14.22 13.69 -20.77
CA ARG A 141 -12.97 14.47 -20.85
C ARG A 141 -11.73 13.62 -20.69
N SER A 142 -11.63 12.88 -19.59
CA SER A 142 -10.43 12.11 -19.28
C SER A 142 -10.65 10.92 -18.36
N ILE A 143 -9.78 9.92 -18.54
CA ILE A 143 -9.67 8.76 -17.66
C ILE A 143 -8.19 8.52 -17.41
N ILE A 144 -7.77 8.52 -16.15
CA ILE A 144 -6.49 7.93 -15.75
C ILE A 144 -6.77 6.68 -14.92
N LEU A 145 -6.14 5.57 -15.29
CA LEU A 145 -6.20 4.30 -14.58
C LEU A 145 -4.80 3.87 -14.20
N GLU A 146 -4.59 3.56 -12.93
CA GLU A 146 -3.41 2.93 -12.39
C GLU A 146 -3.82 1.63 -11.68
N SER A 147 -3.11 0.53 -11.94
CA SER A 147 -3.33 -0.71 -11.23
C SER A 147 -2.06 -1.53 -11.08
N TYR A 148 -1.94 -2.27 -9.96
CA TYR A 148 -0.92 -3.29 -9.82
C TYR A 148 -1.13 -4.38 -10.86
N ILE A 149 -2.25 -5.11 -10.82
CA ILE A 149 -2.57 -6.16 -11.80
C ILE A 149 -3.79 -5.76 -12.64
N PHE A 150 -3.60 -5.81 -13.95
CA PHE A 150 -4.66 -5.74 -14.95
C PHE A 150 -4.51 -6.94 -15.89
N ASP A 151 -5.28 -8.00 -15.63
CA ASP A 151 -5.18 -9.24 -16.38
C ASP A 151 -5.90 -9.14 -17.74
N ARG A 152 -5.42 -9.87 -18.74
CA ARG A 152 -6.10 -10.05 -20.04
C ARG A 152 -7.06 -11.25 -19.97
N ASP A 153 -7.99 -11.18 -19.03
CA ASP A 153 -9.07 -12.15 -18.85
C ASP A 153 -10.41 -11.54 -19.31
N PRO A 154 -11.55 -12.24 -19.23
CA PRO A 154 -12.83 -11.71 -19.69
C PRO A 154 -13.27 -10.39 -19.03
N ILE A 155 -13.03 -10.17 -17.72
CA ILE A 155 -13.36 -8.86 -17.12
C ILE A 155 -12.35 -7.79 -17.53
N GLY A 156 -11.08 -8.15 -17.61
CA GLY A 156 -10.04 -7.23 -18.03
C GLY A 156 -10.23 -6.76 -19.48
N LEU A 157 -10.60 -7.66 -20.39
CA LEU A 157 -10.96 -7.32 -21.76
C LEU A 157 -12.18 -6.40 -21.81
N ARG A 158 -13.22 -6.66 -21.01
CA ARG A 158 -14.39 -5.76 -20.93
C ARG A 158 -14.02 -4.34 -20.51
N ILE A 159 -13.16 -4.19 -19.50
CA ILE A 159 -12.68 -2.86 -19.07
C ILE A 159 -11.79 -2.22 -20.14
N ALA A 160 -10.88 -2.98 -20.74
CA ALA A 160 -10.00 -2.48 -21.78
C ALA A 160 -10.76 -2.02 -23.03
N ASP A 161 -11.76 -2.79 -23.47
CA ASP A 161 -12.63 -2.43 -24.58
C ASP A 161 -13.44 -1.16 -24.28
N ALA A 162 -13.91 -0.99 -23.03
CA ALA A 162 -14.58 0.23 -22.60
C ALA A 162 -13.64 1.46 -22.64
N LEU A 163 -12.38 1.30 -22.22
CA LEU A 163 -11.35 2.35 -22.30
C LEU A 163 -11.02 2.70 -23.76
N VAL A 164 -10.90 1.70 -24.64
CA VAL A 164 -10.69 1.90 -26.07
C VAL A 164 -11.90 2.62 -26.69
N ALA A 165 -13.11 2.24 -26.32
CA ALA A 165 -14.33 2.92 -26.76
C ALA A 165 -14.35 4.39 -26.28
N ALA A 166 -13.98 4.68 -25.03
CA ALA A 166 -13.87 6.05 -24.52
C ALA A 166 -12.82 6.86 -25.31
N HIS A 167 -11.65 6.28 -25.55
CA HIS A 167 -10.61 6.92 -26.36
C HIS A 167 -11.11 7.26 -27.77
N ARG A 168 -11.84 6.34 -28.43
CA ARG A 168 -12.45 6.58 -29.75
C ARG A 168 -13.52 7.67 -29.76
N ARG A 169 -14.18 7.94 -28.62
CA ARG A 169 -15.10 9.09 -28.45
C ARG A 169 -14.36 10.42 -28.27
N GLY A 170 -13.03 10.41 -28.15
CA GLY A 170 -12.22 11.61 -27.94
C GLY A 170 -11.82 11.85 -26.47
N VAL A 171 -12.13 10.93 -25.56
CA VAL A 171 -11.73 11.03 -24.14
C VAL A 171 -10.21 10.82 -24.03
N ALA A 172 -9.54 11.65 -23.24
CA ALA A 172 -8.11 11.48 -22.97
C ALA A 172 -7.90 10.32 -21.99
N VAL A 173 -7.39 9.18 -22.47
CA VAL A 173 -7.19 7.97 -21.66
C VAL A 173 -5.71 7.72 -21.40
N ARG A 174 -5.34 7.46 -20.15
CA ARG A 174 -4.00 7.05 -19.69
C ARG A 174 -4.10 5.82 -18.79
N VAL A 175 -3.31 4.79 -19.09
CA VAL A 175 -3.30 3.54 -18.31
C VAL A 175 -1.88 3.20 -17.87
N LEU A 176 -1.66 3.13 -16.57
CA LEU A 176 -0.41 2.72 -15.94
C LEU A 176 -0.59 1.37 -15.26
N ILE A 177 0.28 0.41 -15.57
CA ILE A 177 0.26 -0.93 -14.97
C ILE A 177 1.62 -1.20 -14.32
N ASP A 178 1.67 -1.81 -13.15
CA ASP A 178 2.97 -2.20 -12.58
C ASP A 178 3.70 -3.23 -13.46
N ALA A 179 5.02 -3.07 -13.63
CA ALA A 179 5.79 -3.95 -14.50
C ALA A 179 5.87 -5.43 -14.07
N VAL A 180 5.73 -5.74 -12.78
CA VAL A 180 5.57 -7.14 -12.31
C VAL A 180 4.13 -7.59 -12.47
N GLY A 181 3.20 -6.72 -12.13
CA GLY A 181 1.77 -6.94 -12.34
C GLY A 181 1.40 -7.32 -13.78
N ALA A 182 1.97 -6.61 -14.75
CA ALA A 182 1.76 -6.85 -16.18
C ALA A 182 2.24 -8.22 -16.66
N ARG A 183 3.07 -8.93 -15.88
CA ARG A 183 3.60 -10.27 -16.20
C ARG A 183 2.70 -11.41 -15.73
N TYR A 184 1.68 -11.14 -14.92
CA TYR A 184 0.70 -12.17 -14.54
C TYR A 184 -0.20 -12.59 -15.70
N SER A 185 -0.28 -11.76 -16.76
CA SER A 185 -1.04 -12.06 -17.98
C SER A 185 -0.11 -12.17 -19.20
N VAL A 186 -0.18 -13.31 -19.90
CA VAL A 186 0.54 -13.53 -21.17
C VAL A 186 -0.47 -14.02 -22.23
N PRO A 187 -0.73 -13.24 -23.30
CA PRO A 187 -0.20 -11.91 -23.55
C PRO A 187 -0.71 -10.86 -22.56
N SER A 188 0.06 -9.78 -22.36
CA SER A 188 -0.33 -8.68 -21.47
C SER A 188 -1.51 -7.88 -22.05
N ILE A 189 -2.38 -7.35 -21.18
CA ILE A 189 -3.47 -6.45 -21.58
C ILE A 189 -2.96 -5.15 -22.19
N ALA A 190 -1.73 -4.73 -21.86
CA ALA A 190 -1.13 -3.52 -22.40
C ALA A 190 -1.01 -3.55 -23.93
N GLY A 191 -0.81 -4.73 -24.53
CA GLY A 191 -0.82 -4.87 -25.99
C GLY A 191 -2.18 -4.54 -26.59
N HIS A 192 -3.25 -5.09 -26.01
CA HIS A 192 -4.63 -4.86 -26.45
C HIS A 192 -5.03 -3.38 -26.38
N LEU A 193 -4.67 -2.70 -25.29
CA LEU A 193 -4.93 -1.27 -25.14
C LEU A 193 -4.17 -0.42 -26.17
N ARG A 194 -2.90 -0.74 -26.45
CA ARG A 194 -2.08 -0.04 -27.46
C ARG A 194 -2.61 -0.26 -28.87
N GLU A 195 -3.03 -1.47 -29.20
CA GLU A 195 -3.70 -1.79 -30.48
C GLU A 195 -5.00 -0.97 -30.64
N GLY A 196 -5.70 -0.68 -29.55
CA GLY A 196 -6.86 0.21 -29.51
C GLY A 196 -6.57 1.72 -29.51
N GLY A 197 -5.30 2.13 -29.54
CA GLY A 197 -4.87 3.53 -29.55
C GLY A 197 -4.73 4.19 -28.17
N VAL A 198 -5.01 3.45 -27.09
CA VAL A 198 -4.89 3.98 -25.73
C VAL A 198 -3.42 4.12 -25.34
N ALA A 199 -3.07 5.26 -24.75
CA ALA A 199 -1.73 5.49 -24.21
C ALA A 199 -1.52 4.68 -22.93
N VAL A 200 -0.58 3.72 -23.00
CA VAL A 200 -0.28 2.77 -21.92
C VAL A 200 1.21 2.64 -21.67
N ASP A 201 1.60 2.73 -20.41
CA ASP A 201 2.97 2.47 -19.96
C ASP A 201 3.01 1.53 -18.73
N VAL A 202 4.21 1.08 -18.38
CA VAL A 202 4.47 0.20 -17.24
C VAL A 202 5.31 0.91 -16.18
N PHE A 203 4.79 0.96 -14.96
CA PHE A 203 5.54 1.52 -13.83
C PHE A 203 6.80 0.69 -13.57
N ASN A 204 7.95 1.36 -13.62
CA ASN A 204 9.26 0.76 -13.36
C ASN A 204 9.62 -0.44 -14.29
N GLY A 205 9.27 -0.33 -15.59
CA GLY A 205 9.48 -1.37 -16.61
C GLY A 205 10.93 -1.65 -17.04
N ASN A 206 11.86 -0.72 -16.86
CA ASN A 206 13.25 -0.82 -17.35
C ASN A 206 14.19 -1.60 -16.42
N ILE A 207 13.81 -2.83 -16.05
CA ILE A 207 14.61 -3.68 -15.16
C ILE A 207 15.85 -4.26 -15.90
N ILE A 208 15.79 -4.40 -17.23
CA ILE A 208 16.76 -5.21 -18.00
C ILE A 208 17.69 -4.36 -18.90
N VAL A 209 17.54 -3.03 -18.98
CA VAL A 209 18.49 -2.18 -19.72
C VAL A 209 19.35 -1.35 -18.76
N GLY A 210 20.51 -1.90 -18.36
CA GLY A 210 21.68 -1.10 -17.94
C GLY A 210 21.84 -0.70 -16.46
N LEU A 211 21.55 -1.58 -15.49
CA LEU A 211 21.89 -1.40 -14.05
C LEU A 211 20.97 -0.44 -13.25
N ARG A 212 19.65 -0.72 -13.22
CA ARG A 212 18.70 -0.14 -12.22
C ARG A 212 18.28 -1.15 -11.13
N LEU A 213 19.19 -2.04 -10.72
CA LEU A 213 18.95 -3.04 -9.67
C LEU A 213 18.34 -2.50 -8.36
N PRO A 214 18.70 -1.30 -7.85
CA PRO A 214 18.10 -0.79 -6.61
C PRO A 214 16.59 -0.58 -6.75
N TYR A 215 16.13 -0.11 -7.92
CA TYR A 215 14.71 0.20 -8.13
C TYR A 215 13.87 -1.04 -8.42
N ALA A 216 14.46 -2.20 -8.72
CA ALA A 216 13.72 -3.39 -9.13
C ALA A 216 12.71 -3.90 -8.08
N ASN A 217 12.86 -3.52 -6.81
CA ASN A 217 11.90 -3.87 -5.76
C ASN A 217 10.75 -2.87 -5.59
N LEU A 218 10.87 -1.67 -6.18
CA LEU A 218 9.82 -0.66 -6.15
C LEU A 218 8.67 -1.05 -7.06
N ARG A 219 7.47 -1.07 -6.49
CA ARG A 219 6.24 -1.43 -7.18
C ARG A 219 5.16 -0.45 -6.84
N THR A 220 4.38 -0.06 -7.84
CA THR A 220 3.10 0.58 -7.52
C THR A 220 2.11 -0.53 -7.16
N HIS A 221 1.60 -0.49 -5.94
CA HIS A 221 0.53 -1.36 -5.49
C HIS A 221 -0.80 -0.59 -5.38
N ARG A 222 -0.85 0.61 -5.95
CA ARG A 222 -2.04 1.46 -6.02
C ARG A 222 -3.03 0.90 -7.03
N LYS A 223 -4.32 1.07 -6.76
CA LYS A 223 -5.42 0.85 -7.71
C LYS A 223 -6.25 2.11 -7.70
N ILE A 224 -6.08 2.95 -8.70
CA ILE A 224 -6.74 4.25 -8.81
C ILE A 224 -7.34 4.34 -10.20
N ILE A 225 -8.59 4.77 -10.29
CA ILE A 225 -9.15 5.29 -11.53
C ILE A 225 -9.76 6.65 -11.22
N VAL A 226 -9.44 7.67 -12.00
CA VAL A 226 -10.10 8.97 -11.93
C VAL A 226 -10.76 9.24 -13.27
N VAL A 227 -12.05 9.57 -13.22
CA VAL A 227 -12.88 9.87 -14.38
C VAL A 227 -13.31 11.32 -14.34
N ASP A 228 -12.97 12.05 -15.39
CA ASP A 228 -13.29 13.46 -15.63
C ASP A 228 -12.95 14.39 -14.46
N GLY A 229 -12.00 14.02 -13.60
CA GLY A 229 -11.69 14.78 -12.38
C GLY A 229 -12.90 15.01 -11.46
N THR A 230 -13.92 14.14 -11.51
CA THR A 230 -15.17 14.26 -10.72
C THR A 230 -15.43 13.04 -9.84
N ILE A 231 -15.07 11.85 -10.31
CA ILE A 231 -15.27 10.57 -9.63
C ILE A 231 -13.93 9.85 -9.60
N ALA A 232 -13.63 9.22 -8.47
CA ALA A 232 -12.50 8.31 -8.36
C ALA A 232 -12.97 6.93 -7.87
N PHE A 233 -12.23 5.89 -8.23
CA PHE A 233 -12.31 4.60 -7.56
C PHE A 233 -10.94 4.18 -7.07
N MET A 234 -10.91 3.58 -5.88
CA MET A 234 -9.71 2.98 -5.34
C MET A 234 -10.03 1.91 -4.29
N GLY A 235 -9.07 1.04 -3.96
CA GLY A 235 -9.26 -0.01 -2.97
C GLY A 235 -8.21 -1.11 -3.04
N GLY A 236 -8.52 -2.29 -2.51
CA GLY A 236 -7.62 -3.45 -2.51
C GLY A 236 -7.60 -4.20 -3.85
N MET A 237 -8.68 -4.08 -4.62
CA MET A 237 -9.00 -4.95 -5.75
C MET A 237 -8.17 -4.67 -7.00
N ASN A 238 -7.52 -5.71 -7.52
CA ASN A 238 -6.91 -5.70 -8.86
C ASN A 238 -7.96 -5.97 -9.94
N ILE A 239 -7.66 -5.73 -11.23
CA ILE A 239 -8.58 -6.07 -12.33
C ILE A 239 -8.32 -7.51 -12.76
N ARG A 240 -9.13 -8.44 -12.23
CA ARG A 240 -9.00 -9.89 -12.46
C ARG A 240 -10.35 -10.60 -12.30
N GLN A 241 -10.61 -11.60 -13.14
CA GLN A 241 -11.83 -12.42 -13.11
C GLN A 241 -12.02 -13.15 -11.76
N GLY A 242 -10.93 -13.39 -11.04
CA GLY A 242 -10.95 -14.05 -9.72
C GLY A 242 -11.75 -13.30 -8.66
N PHE A 243 -12.04 -12.01 -8.83
CA PHE A 243 -12.90 -11.23 -7.91
C PHE A 243 -14.37 -11.19 -8.34
N THR A 244 -14.72 -11.82 -9.46
CA THR A 244 -16.09 -11.82 -10.01
C THR A 244 -16.77 -13.14 -9.75
N ARG A 245 -18.00 -13.12 -9.24
CA ARG A 245 -18.81 -14.33 -9.14
C ARG A 245 -19.20 -14.82 -10.54
N GLU A 246 -19.37 -13.89 -11.48
CA GLU A 246 -19.68 -14.20 -12.89
C GLU A 246 -18.70 -15.22 -13.51
N PHE A 247 -17.39 -15.08 -13.24
CA PHE A 247 -16.38 -15.96 -13.83
C PHE A 247 -15.77 -16.98 -12.86
N ALA A 248 -15.70 -16.69 -11.56
CA ALA A 248 -15.11 -17.59 -10.57
C ALA A 248 -16.14 -18.38 -9.74
N GLY A 249 -17.44 -18.20 -9.99
CA GLY A 249 -18.51 -18.86 -9.24
C GLY A 249 -18.44 -18.52 -7.75
N GLU A 250 -18.83 -19.45 -6.88
CA GLU A 250 -18.78 -19.26 -5.42
C GLU A 250 -17.36 -19.20 -4.82
N ALA A 251 -16.33 -19.50 -5.61
CA ALA A 251 -14.93 -19.50 -5.17
C ALA A 251 -14.22 -18.16 -5.40
N TYR A 252 -14.94 -17.13 -5.87
CA TYR A 252 -14.37 -15.81 -6.12
C TYR A 252 -13.75 -15.22 -4.85
N ALA A 253 -12.58 -14.59 -5.00
CA ALA A 253 -11.95 -13.87 -3.91
C ALA A 253 -12.78 -12.63 -3.56
N HIS A 254 -12.90 -12.35 -2.27
CA HIS A 254 -13.52 -11.12 -1.79
C HIS A 254 -12.45 -10.02 -1.71
N ASP A 255 -12.86 -8.78 -1.94
CA ASP A 255 -12.07 -7.58 -1.66
C ASP A 255 -13.05 -6.42 -1.50
N THR A 256 -12.57 -5.30 -0.98
CA THR A 256 -13.37 -4.08 -0.86
C THR A 256 -12.77 -2.99 -1.74
N HIS A 257 -13.62 -2.37 -2.55
CA HIS A 257 -13.27 -1.22 -3.36
C HIS A 257 -14.19 -0.05 -3.01
N PHE A 258 -13.84 1.16 -3.43
CA PHE A 258 -14.56 2.36 -3.03
C PHE A 258 -14.74 3.28 -4.23
N ARG A 259 -15.93 3.85 -4.36
CA ARG A 259 -16.21 4.97 -5.26
C ARG A 259 -16.25 6.25 -4.44
N LEU A 260 -15.52 7.26 -4.88
CA LEU A 260 -15.35 8.51 -4.16
C LEU A 260 -15.70 9.70 -5.05
N THR A 261 -16.30 10.72 -4.43
CA THR A 261 -16.48 12.03 -5.03
C THR A 261 -16.14 13.13 -4.01
N GLY A 262 -15.93 14.34 -4.50
CA GLY A 262 -15.55 15.49 -3.68
C GLY A 262 -14.06 15.80 -3.77
N PRO A 263 -13.54 16.64 -2.85
CA PRO A 263 -12.18 17.17 -2.92
C PRO A 263 -11.08 16.09 -2.95
N VAL A 264 -11.31 14.91 -2.36
CA VAL A 264 -10.37 13.78 -2.37
C VAL A 264 -10.02 13.29 -3.78
N VAL A 265 -10.87 13.54 -4.78
CA VAL A 265 -10.59 13.21 -6.19
C VAL A 265 -9.36 13.98 -6.70
N ALA A 266 -9.15 15.21 -6.23
CA ALA A 266 -7.97 16.00 -6.57
C ALA A 266 -6.69 15.34 -6.04
N ASP A 267 -6.74 14.79 -4.84
CA ASP A 267 -5.60 14.12 -4.22
C ASP A 267 -5.26 12.81 -4.95
N LEU A 268 -6.26 11.99 -5.22
CA LEU A 268 -6.10 10.73 -5.96
C LEU A 268 -5.60 10.97 -7.40
N PHE A 269 -6.11 12.01 -8.07
CA PHE A 269 -5.61 12.42 -9.37
C PHE A 269 -4.15 12.87 -9.31
N ALA A 270 -3.78 13.69 -8.31
CA ALA A 270 -2.41 14.16 -8.17
C ALA A 270 -1.41 13.00 -7.99
N VAL A 271 -1.78 11.99 -7.21
CA VAL A 271 -0.98 10.76 -7.03
C VAL A 271 -0.82 10.03 -8.37
N ALA A 272 -1.93 9.68 -9.03
CA ALA A 272 -1.88 8.92 -10.29
C ALA A 272 -1.16 9.68 -11.42
N ALA A 273 -1.36 11.01 -11.52
CA ALA A 273 -0.71 11.86 -12.50
C ALA A 273 0.81 11.96 -12.27
N GLU A 274 1.26 11.92 -11.02
CA GLU A 274 2.68 11.89 -10.69
C GLU A 274 3.34 10.57 -11.03
N ASP A 275 2.67 9.45 -10.76
CA ASP A 275 3.16 8.13 -11.14
C ASP A 275 3.21 7.98 -12.67
N TRP A 276 2.20 8.52 -13.38
CA TRP A 276 2.23 8.64 -14.84
C TRP A 276 3.41 9.45 -15.34
N ARG A 277 3.64 10.65 -14.76
CA ARG A 277 4.79 11.50 -15.12
C ARG A 277 6.12 10.82 -14.80
N PHE A 278 6.21 10.09 -13.71
CA PHE A 278 7.40 9.34 -13.33
C PHE A 278 7.72 8.25 -14.36
N ALA A 279 6.70 7.53 -14.85
CA ALA A 279 6.89 6.48 -15.84
C ALA A 279 7.20 7.04 -17.24
N THR A 280 6.48 8.08 -17.67
CA THR A 280 6.44 8.51 -19.08
C THR A 280 7.14 9.83 -19.37
N GLY A 281 7.35 10.66 -18.36
CA GLY A 281 7.77 12.07 -18.51
C GLY A 281 6.65 13.04 -18.91
N GLU A 282 5.44 12.56 -19.20
CA GLU A 282 4.28 13.39 -19.57
C GLU A 282 3.66 14.02 -18.31
N ALA A 283 3.53 15.35 -18.30
CA ALA A 283 2.75 16.05 -17.29
C ALA A 283 1.30 16.18 -17.76
N LEU A 284 0.35 15.63 -16.99
CA LEU A 284 -1.07 15.74 -17.29
C LEU A 284 -1.60 17.09 -16.84
N GLY A 285 -2.03 17.91 -17.80
CA GLY A 285 -2.58 19.25 -17.55
C GLY A 285 -3.47 19.74 -18.67
N GLY A 286 -4.07 20.92 -18.49
CA GLY A 286 -5.03 21.49 -19.43
C GLY A 286 -6.48 21.03 -19.19
N PRO A 287 -7.43 21.45 -20.06
CA PRO A 287 -8.86 21.31 -19.80
C PRO A 287 -9.36 19.88 -19.63
N ALA A 288 -8.75 18.91 -20.32
CA ALA A 288 -9.13 17.50 -20.22
C ALA A 288 -8.88 16.93 -18.82
N TRP A 289 -7.84 17.40 -18.14
CA TRP A 289 -7.39 16.92 -16.83
C TRP A 289 -7.77 17.86 -15.67
N ALA A 290 -8.69 18.79 -15.91
CA ALA A 290 -9.16 19.72 -14.89
C ALA A 290 -10.00 18.99 -13.84
N ILE A 291 -9.67 19.20 -12.56
CA ILE A 291 -10.48 18.72 -11.45
C ILE A 291 -11.74 19.59 -11.34
N THR A 292 -12.89 18.93 -11.25
CA THR A 292 -14.16 19.62 -11.04
C THR A 292 -14.39 19.74 -9.53
N PRO A 293 -14.48 20.97 -8.98
CA PRO A 293 -14.84 21.13 -7.59
C PRO A 293 -16.27 20.59 -7.36
N PRO A 294 -16.56 20.01 -6.18
CA PRO A 294 -17.91 19.54 -5.88
C PRO A 294 -18.91 20.70 -5.91
N ALA A 295 -20.10 20.44 -6.45
CA ALA A 295 -21.16 21.45 -6.57
C ALA A 295 -21.73 21.90 -5.22
N THR A 296 -21.56 21.09 -4.17
CA THR A 296 -22.07 21.37 -2.83
C THR A 296 -21.03 21.09 -1.75
N HIS A 297 -20.92 21.99 -0.78
CA HIS A 297 -20.24 21.73 0.50
C HIS A 297 -21.07 20.86 1.46
N ARG A 298 -22.18 20.29 0.99
CA ARG A 298 -23.04 19.40 1.79
C ARG A 298 -22.48 17.99 1.69
N MET A 299 -22.61 17.23 2.79
CA MET A 299 -21.98 15.93 3.12
C MET A 299 -20.70 16.08 3.97
N PRO A 300 -20.75 15.69 5.26
CA PRO A 300 -19.67 15.96 6.21
C PRO A 300 -18.57 14.90 6.23
N VAL A 301 -18.53 13.95 5.27
CA VAL A 301 -17.54 12.87 5.32
C VAL A 301 -16.14 13.48 5.21
N LEU A 302 -15.40 13.41 6.32
CA LEU A 302 -14.06 13.95 6.40
C LEU A 302 -13.09 12.93 5.85
N MET A 303 -12.40 13.26 4.77
CA MET A 303 -11.49 12.33 4.10
C MET A 303 -10.18 12.97 3.67
N ARG A 304 -9.13 12.16 3.64
CA ARG A 304 -7.89 12.46 2.90
C ARG A 304 -7.34 11.23 2.25
N ALA A 305 -6.74 11.42 1.08
CA ALA A 305 -5.90 10.41 0.49
C ALA A 305 -4.53 10.39 1.20
N VAL A 306 -4.05 9.20 1.49
CA VAL A 306 -2.80 8.95 2.19
C VAL A 306 -1.91 8.09 1.29
N PRO A 307 -1.18 8.72 0.35
CA PRO A 307 -0.15 8.01 -0.39
C PRO A 307 1.01 7.68 0.55
N SER A 308 1.53 6.46 0.42
CA SER A 308 2.78 6.04 1.06
C SER A 308 3.68 5.34 0.06
N GLY A 309 4.96 5.23 0.38
CA GLY A 309 5.95 4.60 -0.48
C GLY A 309 7.38 4.92 -0.05
N PRO A 310 8.39 4.28 -0.65
CA PRO A 310 9.81 4.46 -0.31
C PRO A 310 10.41 5.80 -0.81
N ASP A 311 9.69 6.88 -0.54
CA ASP A 311 10.01 8.26 -0.85
C ASP A 311 9.96 9.11 0.44
N ALA A 312 9.54 10.37 0.34
CA ALA A 312 9.38 11.24 1.51
C ALA A 312 8.30 10.76 2.49
N TYR A 313 7.44 9.83 2.08
CA TYR A 313 6.24 9.37 2.80
C TYR A 313 6.35 7.91 3.30
N LEU A 314 7.57 7.36 3.39
CA LEU A 314 7.87 5.97 3.80
C LEU A 314 7.18 5.53 5.10
N GLU A 315 7.01 6.43 6.06
CA GLU A 315 6.46 6.08 7.37
C GLU A 315 5.07 6.68 7.61
N THR A 316 4.44 7.27 6.58
CA THR A 316 3.16 7.97 6.75
C THR A 316 2.07 7.03 7.23
N ASN A 317 1.90 5.87 6.59
CA ASN A 317 0.91 4.87 6.99
C ASN A 317 1.18 4.34 8.40
N HIS A 318 2.45 3.99 8.68
CA HIS A 318 2.86 3.49 9.98
C HIS A 318 2.58 4.49 11.12
N LYS A 319 2.94 5.77 10.93
CA LYS A 319 2.69 6.84 11.91
C LYS A 319 1.21 7.11 12.13
N LEU A 320 0.40 7.10 11.06
CA LEU A 320 -1.05 7.26 11.19
C LEU A 320 -1.67 6.11 11.97
N LEU A 321 -1.32 4.86 11.67
CA LEU A 321 -1.84 3.69 12.39
C LEU A 321 -1.45 3.70 13.87
N ILE A 322 -0.18 4.01 14.20
CA ILE A 322 0.26 4.16 15.59
C ILE A 322 -0.48 5.31 16.29
N GLY A 323 -0.64 6.44 15.61
CA GLY A 323 -1.40 7.58 16.12
C GLY A 323 -2.85 7.22 16.41
N ALA A 324 -3.50 6.52 15.48
CA ALA A 324 -4.87 6.06 15.59
C ALA A 324 -5.03 5.09 16.78
N LEU A 325 -4.12 4.12 16.92
CA LEU A 325 -4.07 3.21 18.07
C LEU A 325 -3.84 3.93 19.41
N SER A 326 -3.11 5.05 19.40
CA SER A 326 -2.90 5.85 20.63
C SER A 326 -4.17 6.55 21.12
N VAL A 327 -5.10 6.88 20.21
CA VAL A 327 -6.35 7.59 20.54
C VAL A 327 -7.57 6.66 20.68
N ALA A 328 -7.44 5.37 20.33
CA ALA A 328 -8.49 4.36 20.47
C ALA A 328 -8.94 4.19 21.93
N ARG A 329 -10.26 4.05 22.16
CA ARG A 329 -10.84 3.97 23.51
C ARG A 329 -11.70 2.73 23.77
N ARG A 330 -12.31 2.15 22.75
CA ARG A 330 -13.31 1.08 22.87
C ARG A 330 -12.94 -0.14 22.02
N SER A 331 -12.81 0.03 20.71
CA SER A 331 -12.60 -1.07 19.76
C SER A 331 -11.61 -0.70 18.67
N VAL A 332 -10.84 -1.71 18.25
CA VAL A 332 -10.06 -1.73 17.02
C VAL A 332 -10.46 -3.00 16.26
N ARG A 333 -10.84 -2.84 15.00
CA ARG A 333 -11.19 -3.93 14.09
C ARG A 333 -10.29 -3.87 12.88
N ILE A 334 -9.62 -4.98 12.59
CA ILE A 334 -8.66 -5.07 11.49
C ILE A 334 -9.03 -6.27 10.63
N MET A 335 -9.07 -6.08 9.32
CA MET A 335 -9.12 -7.15 8.33
C MET A 335 -7.98 -6.93 7.35
N SER A 336 -7.14 -7.95 7.19
CA SER A 336 -6.01 -7.87 6.27
C SER A 336 -5.64 -9.27 5.75
N PRO A 337 -5.39 -9.43 4.44
CA PRO A 337 -4.96 -10.72 3.90
C PRO A 337 -3.55 -11.10 4.36
N TYR A 338 -2.70 -10.09 4.59
CA TYR A 338 -1.32 -10.26 5.03
C TYR A 338 -1.08 -9.36 6.24
N PHE A 339 -1.17 -9.96 7.43
CA PHE A 339 -1.00 -9.29 8.71
C PHE A 339 0.33 -9.72 9.34
N LEU A 340 1.40 -9.05 8.94
CA LEU A 340 2.79 -9.24 9.35
C LEU A 340 3.39 -7.93 9.91
N PRO A 341 2.77 -7.32 10.94
CA PRO A 341 3.21 -6.03 11.48
C PRO A 341 4.62 -6.11 12.07
N ASP A 342 5.32 -4.98 12.08
CA ASP A 342 6.60 -4.84 12.78
C ASP A 342 6.41 -4.74 14.30
N GLN A 343 7.52 -4.68 15.04
CA GLN A 343 7.49 -4.69 16.50
C GLN A 343 6.90 -3.41 17.07
N GLU A 344 7.05 -2.29 16.38
CA GLU A 344 6.49 -0.99 16.71
C GLU A 344 4.97 -1.03 16.65
N LEU A 345 4.39 -1.55 15.56
CA LEU A 345 2.96 -1.68 15.40
C LEU A 345 2.36 -2.74 16.34
N ILE A 346 3.05 -3.87 16.54
CA ILE A 346 2.68 -4.86 17.57
C ILE A 346 2.64 -4.21 18.95
N SER A 347 3.64 -3.41 19.31
CA SER A 347 3.70 -2.72 20.60
C SER A 347 2.57 -1.71 20.77
N ALA A 348 2.21 -0.98 19.71
CA ALA A 348 1.08 -0.06 19.72
C ALA A 348 -0.26 -0.79 19.93
N LEU A 349 -0.47 -1.91 19.23
CA LEU A 349 -1.66 -2.76 19.38
C LEU A 349 -1.76 -3.31 20.81
N VAL A 350 -0.71 -3.97 21.28
CA VAL A 350 -0.64 -4.54 22.63
C VAL A 350 -0.84 -3.48 23.71
N THR A 351 -0.25 -2.30 23.53
CA THR A 351 -0.44 -1.19 24.46
C THR A 351 -1.90 -0.74 24.48
N ALA A 352 -2.55 -0.59 23.33
CA ALA A 352 -3.96 -0.25 23.26
C ALA A 352 -4.85 -1.32 23.91
N ALA A 353 -4.58 -2.60 23.66
CA ALA A 353 -5.29 -3.71 24.29
C ALA A 353 -5.15 -3.68 25.82
N ARG A 354 -3.94 -3.39 26.34
CA ARG A 354 -3.69 -3.23 27.78
C ARG A 354 -4.38 -2.01 28.40
N ARG A 355 -4.75 -1.00 27.62
CA ARG A 355 -5.62 0.11 28.07
C ARG A 355 -7.10 -0.28 28.17
N GLY A 356 -7.46 -1.51 27.78
CA GLY A 356 -8.83 -2.00 27.77
C GLY A 356 -9.56 -1.83 26.43
N VAL A 357 -8.84 -1.56 25.34
CA VAL A 357 -9.42 -1.50 23.99
C VAL A 357 -9.59 -2.92 23.46
N ASP A 358 -10.78 -3.26 22.98
CA ASP A 358 -11.03 -4.55 22.31
C ASP A 358 -10.36 -4.57 20.94
N ILE A 359 -9.39 -5.46 20.72
CA ILE A 359 -8.69 -5.58 19.43
C ILE A 359 -9.01 -6.91 18.78
N ASP A 360 -9.67 -6.84 17.61
CA ASP A 360 -9.99 -8.01 16.79
C ASP A 360 -9.31 -7.91 15.42
N ILE A 361 -8.57 -8.95 15.07
CA ILE A 361 -7.81 -9.05 13.83
C ILE A 361 -8.32 -10.25 13.04
N VAL A 362 -8.87 -10.01 11.87
CA VAL A 362 -9.35 -11.03 10.93
C VAL A 362 -8.32 -11.23 9.84
N VAL A 363 -7.91 -12.48 9.66
CA VAL A 363 -7.01 -12.94 8.60
C VAL A 363 -7.64 -14.13 7.87
N PRO A 364 -7.35 -14.35 6.58
CA PRO A 364 -7.94 -15.45 5.83
C PRO A 364 -7.51 -16.83 6.35
N SER A 365 -8.40 -17.83 6.34
CA SER A 365 -8.00 -19.23 6.60
C SER A 365 -7.28 -19.87 5.41
N VAL A 366 -7.70 -19.51 4.19
CA VAL A 366 -7.07 -19.92 2.94
C VAL A 366 -6.36 -18.71 2.37
N ASN A 367 -5.04 -18.77 2.27
CA ASN A 367 -4.23 -17.67 1.75
C ASN A 367 -3.58 -18.08 0.42
N ASN A 368 -3.57 -17.18 -0.56
CA ASN A 368 -2.87 -17.39 -1.83
C ASN A 368 -1.34 -17.41 -1.68
N LEU A 369 -0.80 -16.85 -0.59
CA LEU A 369 0.63 -16.82 -0.28
C LEU A 369 0.95 -17.66 0.97
N VAL A 370 1.24 -18.96 0.78
CA VAL A 370 1.50 -19.92 1.86
C VAL A 370 2.68 -19.52 2.76
N LEU A 371 3.75 -18.95 2.20
CA LEU A 371 4.92 -18.52 2.98
C LEU A 371 4.57 -17.34 3.89
N VAL A 372 3.79 -16.39 3.39
CA VAL A 372 3.32 -15.24 4.17
C VAL A 372 2.41 -15.72 5.29
N ASP A 373 1.48 -16.64 5.01
CA ASP A 373 0.60 -17.21 6.02
C ASP A 373 1.35 -17.90 7.18
N ARG A 374 2.41 -18.64 6.87
CA ARG A 374 3.29 -19.24 7.89
C ARG A 374 4.03 -18.21 8.71
N ALA A 375 4.61 -17.19 8.06
CA ALA A 375 5.27 -16.08 8.75
C ALA A 375 4.30 -15.34 9.69
N MET A 376 3.07 -15.08 9.21
CA MET A 376 2.02 -14.46 10.02
C MET A 376 1.72 -15.29 11.26
N THR A 377 1.48 -16.58 11.07
CA THR A 377 1.12 -17.50 12.16
C THR A 377 2.24 -17.63 13.20
N ALA A 378 3.50 -17.48 12.79
CA ALA A 378 4.65 -17.52 13.69
C ALA A 378 4.65 -16.39 14.74
N GLN A 379 4.01 -15.26 14.45
CA GLN A 379 4.02 -14.06 15.30
C GLN A 379 2.76 -13.90 16.16
N PHE A 380 1.68 -14.63 15.86
CA PHE A 380 0.38 -14.47 16.53
C PHE A 380 0.45 -14.64 18.04
N ASP A 381 1.39 -15.44 18.53
CA ASP A 381 1.61 -15.63 19.95
C ASP A 381 2.06 -14.36 20.69
N GLN A 382 2.65 -13.38 20.00
CA GLN A 382 3.07 -12.09 20.58
C GLN A 382 1.87 -11.19 20.86
N MET A 383 0.76 -11.35 20.14
CA MET A 383 -0.43 -10.51 20.29
C MET A 383 -1.50 -11.19 21.15
N LEU A 384 -1.68 -12.51 20.98
CA LEU A 384 -2.65 -13.28 21.76
C LEU A 384 -2.33 -13.34 23.26
N LYS A 385 -1.04 -13.18 23.66
CA LYS A 385 -0.65 -13.10 25.08
C LYS A 385 -1.11 -11.80 25.75
N ASP A 386 -1.41 -10.79 24.94
CA ASP A 386 -1.59 -9.41 25.35
C ASP A 386 -2.98 -8.87 24.97
N TYR A 387 -4.00 -9.73 25.10
CA TYR A 387 -5.42 -9.40 24.96
C TYR A 387 -5.93 -9.09 23.54
N CYS A 388 -5.09 -9.09 22.52
CA CYS A 388 -5.58 -9.08 21.14
C CYS A 388 -6.24 -10.41 20.78
N ARG A 389 -7.31 -10.37 19.97
CA ARG A 389 -8.02 -11.54 19.44
C ARG A 389 -7.75 -11.68 17.95
N ILE A 390 -7.43 -12.89 17.52
CA ILE A 390 -7.15 -13.18 16.11
C ILE A 390 -8.14 -14.22 15.62
N TRP A 391 -8.70 -13.99 14.44
CA TRP A 391 -9.75 -14.78 13.82
C TRP A 391 -9.31 -15.21 12.42
N ARG A 392 -9.46 -16.49 12.12
CA ARG A 392 -9.26 -17.06 10.78
C ARG A 392 -10.63 -17.10 10.07
N SER A 393 -10.85 -16.23 9.09
CA SER A 393 -12.12 -16.19 8.35
C SER A 393 -12.36 -17.50 7.60
N THR A 394 -13.61 -17.89 7.43
CA THR A 394 -14.02 -19.07 6.66
C THR A 394 -14.44 -18.68 5.25
N GLY A 395 -14.42 -19.62 4.32
CA GLY A 395 -14.84 -19.39 2.93
C GLY A 395 -13.70 -18.93 2.00
N PRO A 396 -14.05 -18.28 0.88
CA PRO A 396 -13.08 -17.79 -0.10
C PRO A 396 -12.08 -16.81 0.49
N PHE A 397 -10.95 -16.65 -0.21
CA PHE A 397 -9.91 -15.70 0.17
C PHE A 397 -10.45 -14.27 0.19
N ASP A 398 -10.30 -13.56 1.30
CA ASP A 398 -10.64 -12.13 1.42
C ASP A 398 -9.36 -11.29 1.43
N HIS A 399 -9.25 -10.42 0.44
CA HIS A 399 -8.12 -9.55 0.19
C HIS A 399 -8.37 -8.10 0.68
N SER A 400 -9.46 -7.84 1.40
CA SER A 400 -9.78 -6.51 1.93
C SER A 400 -8.73 -6.01 2.93
N LYS A 401 -8.40 -4.71 2.87
CA LYS A 401 -7.54 -4.03 3.85
C LYS A 401 -8.34 -2.97 4.58
N LEU A 402 -8.87 -3.35 5.73
CA LEU A 402 -9.82 -2.55 6.50
C LEU A 402 -9.29 -2.38 7.92
N PHE A 403 -9.34 -1.15 8.42
CA PHE A 403 -8.98 -0.82 9.79
C PHE A 403 -10.00 0.17 10.33
N VAL A 404 -10.60 -0.12 11.47
CA VAL A 404 -11.60 0.76 12.11
C VAL A 404 -11.29 0.94 13.59
N ILE A 405 -11.51 2.16 14.08
CA ILE A 405 -11.40 2.51 15.49
C ILE A 405 -12.71 3.13 15.99
N ASP A 406 -13.24 2.53 17.05
CA ASP A 406 -14.38 3.01 17.84
C ASP A 406 -15.64 3.38 17.02
N GLY A 407 -15.85 2.78 15.86
CA GLY A 407 -16.94 3.14 14.94
C GLY A 407 -16.95 4.61 14.49
N CYS A 408 -15.79 5.30 14.54
CA CYS A 408 -15.67 6.71 14.18
C CYS A 408 -14.67 6.94 13.05
N TRP A 409 -13.55 6.21 13.08
CA TRP A 409 -12.42 6.41 12.20
C TRP A 409 -12.14 5.13 11.44
N ALA A 410 -12.04 5.23 10.11
CA ALA A 410 -11.74 4.11 9.24
C ALA A 410 -10.52 4.44 8.37
N TYR A 411 -9.76 3.41 8.06
CA TYR A 411 -8.60 3.47 7.18
C TYR A 411 -8.64 2.29 6.24
N VAL A 412 -8.82 2.58 4.96
CA VAL A 412 -9.17 1.60 3.93
C VAL A 412 -8.38 1.89 2.65
N GLY A 413 -7.96 0.85 1.93
CA GLY A 413 -7.25 1.07 0.68
C GLY A 413 -6.47 -0.13 0.17
N SER A 414 -5.25 0.13 -0.30
CA SER A 414 -4.40 -0.87 -0.94
C SER A 414 -3.36 -1.47 0.02
N SER A 415 -3.08 -0.83 1.16
CA SER A 415 -2.00 -1.23 2.06
C SER A 415 -2.31 -2.48 2.87
N ASN A 416 -1.47 -3.50 2.70
CA ASN A 416 -1.41 -4.58 3.67
C ASN A 416 -0.61 -4.17 4.91
N LEU A 417 -0.79 -4.91 6.01
CA LEU A 417 -0.04 -4.68 7.25
C LEU A 417 1.17 -5.61 7.31
N ASP A 418 2.02 -5.53 6.29
CA ASP A 418 3.26 -6.31 6.14
C ASP A 418 4.46 -5.40 5.82
N PRO A 419 5.71 -5.87 6.00
CA PRO A 419 6.90 -5.04 5.83
C PRO A 419 7.08 -4.53 4.41
N ARG A 420 6.60 -5.26 3.40
CA ARG A 420 6.72 -4.88 2.00
C ARG A 420 5.76 -3.72 1.67
N SER A 421 4.48 -3.81 2.03
CA SER A 421 3.53 -2.71 1.85
C SER A 421 3.93 -1.47 2.65
N LEU A 422 4.42 -1.65 3.90
CA LEU A 422 4.81 -0.52 4.75
C LEU A 422 6.13 0.15 4.36
N ARG A 423 7.02 -0.51 3.60
CA ARG A 423 8.37 0.02 3.34
C ARG A 423 8.80 0.10 1.87
N LEU A 424 8.23 -0.71 0.98
CA LEU A 424 8.77 -0.92 -0.37
C LEU A 424 7.78 -0.63 -1.50
N ASN A 425 6.50 -0.89 -1.28
CA ASN A 425 5.47 -0.60 -2.28
C ASN A 425 5.03 0.86 -2.16
N PHE A 426 4.69 1.46 -3.29
CA PHE A 426 3.84 2.64 -3.30
C PHE A 426 2.40 2.18 -3.08
N GLU A 427 1.77 2.68 -2.03
CA GLU A 427 0.39 2.35 -1.66
C GLU A 427 -0.47 3.61 -1.64
N ILE A 428 -1.79 3.42 -1.58
CA ILE A 428 -2.77 4.49 -1.43
C ILE A 428 -3.90 4.01 -0.52
N ASP A 429 -4.17 4.77 0.53
CA ASP A 429 -5.28 4.54 1.44
C ASP A 429 -6.07 5.83 1.66
N ILE A 430 -7.30 5.69 2.16
CA ILE A 430 -8.13 6.81 2.59
C ILE A 430 -8.29 6.73 4.09
N GLU A 431 -7.97 7.83 4.74
CA GLU A 431 -8.43 8.09 6.09
C GLU A 431 -9.81 8.72 6.03
N VAL A 432 -10.76 8.11 6.73
CA VAL A 432 -12.15 8.57 6.83
C VAL A 432 -12.51 8.78 8.30
N LEU A 433 -13.02 9.97 8.63
CA LEU A 433 -13.61 10.26 9.92
C LEU A 433 -15.11 10.52 9.71
N ASP A 434 -15.90 9.47 9.91
CA ASP A 434 -17.36 9.47 9.75
C ASP A 434 -17.96 8.26 10.50
N HIS A 435 -19.00 8.51 11.30
CA HIS A 435 -19.63 7.45 12.10
C HIS A 435 -20.35 6.40 11.25
N GLY A 436 -21.03 6.83 10.19
CA GLY A 436 -21.83 5.94 9.35
C GLY A 436 -20.94 4.95 8.60
N PHE A 437 -19.95 5.47 7.90
CA PHE A 437 -18.98 4.68 7.15
C PHE A 437 -18.13 3.79 8.07
N ALA A 438 -17.58 4.32 9.17
CA ALA A 438 -16.79 3.51 10.08
C ALA A 438 -17.61 2.37 10.70
N SER A 439 -18.87 2.61 11.07
CA SER A 439 -19.78 1.57 11.57
C SER A 439 -20.15 0.54 10.49
N GLU A 440 -20.26 0.95 9.23
CA GLU A 440 -20.47 0.02 8.11
C GLU A 440 -19.30 -0.96 7.96
N ILE A 441 -18.07 -0.44 7.96
CA ILE A 441 -16.86 -1.27 7.88
C ILE A 441 -16.71 -2.16 9.12
N GLU A 442 -16.98 -1.63 10.32
CA GLU A 442 -16.97 -2.42 11.57
C GLU A 442 -17.95 -3.59 11.49
N ARG A 443 -19.21 -3.36 11.06
CA ARG A 443 -20.21 -4.42 10.87
C ARG A 443 -19.78 -5.46 9.84
N ARG A 444 -19.10 -5.06 8.76
CA ARG A 444 -18.56 -6.00 7.75
C ARG A 444 -17.54 -6.94 8.39
N ILE A 445 -16.62 -6.40 9.18
CA ILE A 445 -15.60 -7.21 9.87
C ILE A 445 -16.27 -8.14 10.89
N GLU A 446 -17.22 -7.64 11.66
CA GLU A 446 -17.96 -8.42 12.66
C GLU A 446 -18.78 -9.56 12.03
N ALA A 447 -19.38 -9.34 10.85
CA ALA A 447 -20.09 -10.38 10.10
C ALA A 447 -19.16 -11.53 9.69
N VAL A 448 -17.93 -11.22 9.27
CA VAL A 448 -16.91 -12.25 8.99
C VAL A 448 -16.46 -12.94 10.27
N MET A 449 -16.26 -12.19 11.35
CA MET A 449 -15.88 -12.75 12.66
C MET A 449 -16.91 -13.74 13.19
N ALA A 450 -18.21 -13.50 12.97
CA ALA A 450 -19.29 -14.35 13.45
C ALA A 450 -19.22 -15.81 12.95
N THR A 451 -18.54 -16.04 11.82
CA THR A 451 -18.32 -17.38 11.23
C THR A 451 -16.86 -17.80 11.20
N ALA A 452 -15.97 -16.96 11.75
CA ALA A 452 -14.53 -17.19 11.78
C ALA A 452 -14.13 -18.14 12.91
N THR A 453 -12.98 -18.81 12.73
CA THR A 453 -12.40 -19.66 13.78
C THR A 453 -11.42 -18.84 14.63
N PRO A 454 -11.58 -18.79 15.96
CA PRO A 454 -10.63 -18.09 16.83
C PRO A 454 -9.28 -18.80 16.87
N VAL A 455 -8.20 -18.02 16.78
CA VAL A 455 -6.85 -18.52 17.00
C VAL A 455 -6.54 -18.44 18.49
N THR A 456 -6.19 -19.56 19.11
CA THR A 456 -5.87 -19.63 20.55
C THR A 456 -4.39 -19.93 20.79
N LEU A 457 -3.84 -19.44 21.90
CA LEU A 457 -2.47 -19.78 22.32
C LEU A 457 -2.29 -21.29 22.50
N ALA A 458 -3.30 -21.97 23.05
CA ALA A 458 -3.29 -23.42 23.21
C ALA A 458 -3.23 -24.12 21.83
N GLY A 459 -4.05 -23.68 20.87
CA GLY A 459 -4.03 -24.18 19.50
C GLY A 459 -2.68 -23.97 18.80
N LEU A 460 -2.10 -22.78 18.93
CA LEU A 460 -0.77 -22.50 18.36
C LEU A 460 0.33 -23.38 18.95
N ARG A 461 0.26 -23.68 20.26
CA ARG A 461 1.25 -24.52 20.97
C ARG A 461 1.08 -26.01 20.70
N ALA A 462 -0.14 -26.47 20.44
CA ALA A 462 -0.44 -27.88 20.15
C ALA A 462 0.08 -28.34 18.77
N ARG A 463 0.41 -27.41 17.87
CA ARG A 463 0.97 -27.74 16.54
C ARG A 463 2.32 -28.47 16.65
N PRO A 464 2.63 -29.40 15.71
CA PRO A 464 3.89 -30.15 15.72
C PRO A 464 5.12 -29.25 15.80
N TYR A 465 6.14 -29.67 16.57
CA TYR A 465 7.37 -28.87 16.77
C TYR A 465 8.04 -28.49 15.44
N VAL A 466 8.17 -29.43 14.51
CA VAL A 466 8.79 -29.20 13.20
C VAL A 466 8.05 -28.10 12.42
N MET A 467 6.72 -28.11 12.45
CA MET A 467 5.91 -27.06 11.80
C MET A 467 6.15 -25.70 12.46
N ARG A 468 6.14 -25.62 13.79
CA ARG A 468 6.41 -24.37 14.53
C ARG A 468 7.83 -23.84 14.25
N LEU A 469 8.82 -24.72 14.14
CA LEU A 469 10.19 -24.35 13.79
C LEU A 469 10.26 -23.80 12.36
N MET A 470 9.62 -24.47 11.40
CA MET A 470 9.57 -23.97 10.01
C MET A 470 8.88 -22.61 9.91
N ASP A 471 7.76 -22.42 10.59
CA ASP A 471 7.07 -21.12 10.65
C ASP A 471 8.00 -20.02 11.18
N ARG A 472 8.76 -20.30 12.25
CA ARG A 472 9.73 -19.35 12.81
C ARG A 472 10.91 -19.08 11.88
N LEU A 473 11.41 -20.07 11.14
CA LEU A 473 12.47 -19.87 10.15
C LEU A 473 11.98 -19.03 8.96
N ILE A 474 10.76 -19.28 8.48
CA ILE A 474 10.14 -18.48 7.41
C ILE A 474 9.93 -17.04 7.90
N TRP A 475 9.50 -16.87 9.16
CA TRP A 475 9.34 -15.55 9.78
C TRP A 475 10.65 -14.74 9.86
N LEU A 476 11.83 -15.37 9.95
CA LEU A 476 13.11 -14.64 9.87
C LEU A 476 13.31 -13.95 8.50
N GLY A 477 12.63 -14.44 7.46
CA GLY A 477 12.58 -13.83 6.13
C GLY A 477 11.55 -12.69 6.01
N SER A 478 10.81 -12.34 7.06
CA SER A 478 9.73 -11.33 7.01
C SER A 478 10.12 -9.98 6.40
N PRO A 479 11.35 -9.44 6.54
CA PRO A 479 11.71 -8.19 5.86
C PRO A 479 11.65 -8.24 4.33
N TYR A 480 11.53 -9.45 3.76
CA TYR A 480 11.49 -9.70 2.32
C TYR A 480 10.17 -10.31 1.83
N LEU A 481 9.25 -10.63 2.76
CA LEU A 481 7.95 -11.23 2.47
C LEU A 481 6.88 -10.17 2.17
#